data_AF-A0A5N5CXN4-F1
#
_entry.id   AF-A0A5N5CXN4-F1
#
_cell.length_a   1.000
_cell.length_b   1.000
_cell.length_c   1.000
_cell.angle_alpha   90.00
_cell.angle_beta   90.00
_cell.angle_gamma   90.00
#
_symmetry.space_group_name_H-M   'P 1'
#
loop_
_entity.id
_entity.type
_entity.pdbx_description
1 polymer ?
#
loop_
_entity_poly.entity_id
_entity_poly.type
_entity_poly.pdbx_seq_one_letter_code
_entity_poly.pdbx_strand_id
1 'polypeptide(L)'
;MSATSTLADPSMLAKIDKLFACNVGHYIDLPQIVVVGDQSSGKSSVLEGLTRLPFPRDSGLCTRFATQIAFRRSTIKSISVSVIPGKDAGTDHADTLRGWKRADIDDLGGEQFAEIMREAQQLMGITSRNDTNSTEEDIPTAACKTFSSDILSIQVSGPDEEHLTVIDVPGIFQRVTKDVTTKEDKEFVREMVAGYMRNPRSIMLTVVPANVDVATQVILEMAEEVDPDGQRTLGVLTKPDLVDKGAEKSVVDMIEGRTHQLLLGWCLVKNPGQTEMENPSFDRHAEEDRFFRTAPVWSALPKDRVGVTALRARLQEILARHIRQEFPKVKLEINRKLKKTKMELEALGSRRDTPAEQSRFLIDMADRFQIVVGKALAARYTDDCFTEHSALKIATLVVQRDEIFSQRFASHGHTYTFKVSWDVDEEEKDATAGATQESDDTDCHDHLENEQNEVDNLQKLFSSLQSNVSTRHFDDVGDLVDILHPTEAISHPRARGILDWITALYENSRGFELGQFDPSLLATLVKAQTKNWQGLALGYTSDIVVLTHLFIETLLKYVCPDSTIYQNLKSAIMEHLMERYQKALSLVEFILVVERSGTPGTQDPDFNENLRRR
;
A
#
# COMPACT_ATOMS: atom_id res chain seq x y z
N MET A 1 35.09 46.51 6.04
CA MET A 1 34.86 45.03 6.04
C MET A 1 33.38 44.82 6.36
N SER A 2 32.54 44.84 5.33
CA SER A 2 31.09 44.64 5.46
C SER A 2 30.80 43.15 5.26
N ALA A 3 30.33 42.48 6.31
CA ALA A 3 29.91 41.09 6.25
C ALA A 3 28.67 41.00 5.34
N THR A 4 28.87 40.52 4.11
CA THR A 4 27.79 40.04 3.24
C THR A 4 27.18 38.81 3.90
N SER A 5 26.00 38.97 4.50
CA SER A 5 25.20 37.86 5.02
C SER A 5 24.88 36.90 3.88
N THR A 6 25.56 35.76 3.83
CA THR A 6 25.28 34.66 2.91
C THR A 6 23.86 34.14 3.15
N LEU A 7 22.92 34.54 2.28
CA LEU A 7 21.47 34.36 2.40
C LEU A 7 20.99 32.89 2.45
N ALA A 8 21.79 31.93 2.02
CA ALA A 8 21.51 30.50 2.16
C ALA A 8 22.81 29.72 2.23
N ASP A 9 22.85 28.65 3.03
CA ASP A 9 23.98 27.72 2.99
C ASP A 9 24.07 27.14 1.57
N PRO A 10 25.14 27.42 0.81
CA PRO A 10 25.29 26.95 -0.57
C PRO A 10 25.13 25.43 -0.67
N SER A 11 25.46 24.69 0.39
CA SER A 11 25.33 23.25 0.45
C SER A 11 23.87 22.77 0.49
N MET A 12 22.96 23.56 1.07
CA MET A 12 21.54 23.23 1.13
C MET A 12 20.87 23.43 -0.22
N LEU A 13 21.18 24.54 -0.88
CA LEU A 13 20.73 24.81 -2.25
C LEU A 13 21.23 23.73 -3.21
N ALA A 14 22.51 23.34 -3.13
CA ALA A 14 23.05 22.26 -3.95
C ALA A 14 22.37 20.90 -3.72
N LYS A 15 21.93 20.59 -2.49
CA LYS A 15 21.15 19.36 -2.21
C LYS A 15 19.76 19.42 -2.81
N ILE A 16 19.16 20.61 -2.79
CA ILE A 16 17.87 20.86 -3.44
C ILE A 16 18.01 20.67 -4.94
N ASP A 17 19.08 21.17 -5.55
CA ASP A 17 19.33 21.00 -6.99
C ASP A 17 19.49 19.54 -7.38
N LYS A 18 20.19 18.75 -6.54
CA LYS A 18 20.27 17.29 -6.75
C LYS A 18 18.90 16.62 -6.66
N LEU A 19 18.04 17.03 -5.73
CA LEU A 19 16.68 16.50 -5.63
C LEU A 19 15.82 16.87 -6.84
N PHE A 20 15.95 18.11 -7.33
CA PHE A 20 15.29 18.54 -8.56
C PHE A 20 15.80 17.76 -9.78
N ALA A 21 17.11 17.53 -9.88
CA ALA A 21 17.70 16.72 -10.94
C ALA A 21 17.22 15.24 -10.93
N CYS A 22 16.82 14.74 -9.77
CA CYS A 22 16.22 13.40 -9.63
C CYS A 22 14.73 13.34 -9.98
N ASN A 23 14.13 14.41 -10.54
CA ASN A 23 12.72 14.46 -10.91
C ASN A 23 11.73 14.17 -9.75
N VAL A 24 12.15 14.44 -8.51
CA VAL A 24 11.30 14.23 -7.31
C VAL A 24 10.05 15.10 -7.34
N GLY A 25 10.07 16.20 -8.10
CA GLY A 25 8.92 17.10 -8.30
C GLY A 25 7.66 16.43 -8.86
N HIS A 26 7.78 15.27 -9.52
CA HIS A 26 6.60 14.48 -9.94
C HIS A 26 5.92 13.75 -8.78
N TYR A 27 6.65 13.46 -7.71
CA TYR A 27 6.15 12.67 -6.58
C TYR A 27 5.81 13.54 -5.38
N ILE A 28 6.44 14.71 -5.24
CA ILE A 28 6.30 15.59 -4.09
C ILE A 28 6.40 17.05 -4.53
N ASP A 29 5.49 17.87 -4.01
CA ASP A 29 5.50 19.31 -4.20
C ASP A 29 6.68 19.97 -3.50
N LEU A 30 7.44 20.75 -4.26
CA LEU A 30 8.63 21.47 -3.78
C LEU A 30 8.32 22.95 -3.55
N PRO A 31 9.06 23.63 -2.66
CA PRO A 31 8.87 25.06 -2.43
C PRO A 31 9.11 25.88 -3.70
N GLN A 32 8.14 26.72 -4.05
CA GLN A 32 8.13 27.51 -5.28
C GLN A 32 7.41 28.84 -5.08
N ILE A 33 7.64 29.81 -5.97
CA ILE A 33 6.93 31.09 -5.97
C ILE A 33 5.89 31.06 -7.08
N VAL A 34 4.63 31.29 -6.74
CA VAL A 34 3.53 31.38 -7.70
C VAL A 34 3.09 32.82 -7.79
N VAL A 35 3.17 33.41 -8.98
CA VAL A 35 2.78 34.80 -9.20
C VAL A 35 1.35 34.85 -9.66
N VAL A 36 0.49 35.45 -8.84
CA VAL A 36 -0.95 35.50 -9.05
C VAL A 36 -1.42 36.95 -9.14
N GLY A 37 -2.51 37.20 -9.88
CA GLY A 37 -3.12 38.53 -9.95
C GLY A 37 -4.19 38.63 -11.03
N ASP A 38 -5.00 39.67 -10.98
CA ASP A 38 -6.03 39.93 -11.98
C ASP A 38 -5.41 40.22 -13.36
N GLN A 39 -6.18 40.08 -14.43
CA GLN A 39 -5.75 40.47 -15.78
C GLN A 39 -5.34 41.95 -15.79
N SER A 40 -4.22 42.26 -16.44
CA SER A 40 -3.68 43.63 -16.53
C SER A 40 -3.21 44.27 -15.21
N SER A 41 -3.03 43.47 -14.15
CA SER A 41 -2.41 43.87 -12.86
C SER A 41 -0.92 44.24 -12.96
N GLY A 42 -0.27 44.00 -14.10
CA GLY A 42 1.16 44.24 -14.28
C GLY A 42 2.06 43.04 -13.92
N LYS A 43 1.49 41.84 -13.81
CA LYS A 43 2.19 40.58 -13.49
C LYS A 43 3.41 40.32 -14.37
N SER A 44 3.21 40.31 -15.70
CA SER A 44 4.28 40.07 -16.68
C SER A 44 5.37 41.14 -16.60
N SER A 45 5.03 42.38 -16.21
CA SER A 45 6.00 43.45 -16.02
C SER A 45 6.85 43.27 -14.76
N VAL A 46 6.23 42.85 -13.65
CA VAL A 46 6.93 42.48 -12.42
C VAL A 46 7.85 41.28 -12.68
N LEU A 47 7.34 40.26 -13.38
CA LEU A 47 8.11 39.09 -13.77
C LEU A 47 9.31 39.45 -14.63
N GLU A 48 9.14 40.26 -15.67
CA GLU A 48 10.26 40.73 -16.50
C GLU A 48 11.29 41.53 -15.67
N GLY A 49 10.85 42.27 -14.64
CA GLY A 49 11.77 42.92 -13.70
C GLY A 49 12.59 41.91 -12.87
N LEU A 50 11.96 40.81 -12.46
CA LEU A 50 12.60 39.76 -11.66
C LEU A 50 13.48 38.84 -12.49
N THR A 51 13.00 38.43 -13.67
CA THR A 51 13.61 37.40 -14.53
C THR A 51 14.51 37.96 -15.61
N ARG A 52 14.38 39.26 -15.95
CA ARG A 52 15.01 39.91 -17.10
C ARG A 52 14.63 39.30 -18.46
N LEU A 53 13.59 38.47 -18.50
CA LEU A 53 13.09 37.85 -19.74
C LEU A 53 11.96 38.69 -20.34
N PRO A 54 11.96 38.92 -21.66
CA PRO A 54 11.02 39.82 -22.35
C PRO A 54 9.66 39.15 -22.56
N PHE A 55 8.85 39.07 -21.51
CA PHE A 55 7.50 38.53 -21.61
C PHE A 55 6.61 39.32 -22.59
N PRO A 56 5.77 38.67 -23.41
CA PRO A 56 4.83 39.37 -24.30
C PRO A 56 3.83 40.20 -23.50
N ARG A 57 3.61 41.46 -23.93
CA ARG A 57 2.80 42.47 -23.22
C ARG A 57 1.63 43.03 -24.05
N ASP A 58 1.09 42.24 -24.98
CA ASP A 58 -0.04 42.68 -25.81
C ASP A 58 -1.28 43.00 -24.97
N SER A 59 -2.11 43.95 -25.42
CA SER A 59 -3.35 44.36 -24.75
C SER A 59 -4.42 43.25 -24.62
N GLY A 60 -4.16 42.04 -25.13
CA GLY A 60 -5.02 40.86 -25.05
C GLY A 60 -4.68 39.92 -23.88
N LEU A 61 -4.97 38.63 -24.06
CA LEU A 61 -4.59 37.57 -23.11
C LEU A 61 -3.08 37.25 -23.25
N CYS A 62 -2.22 37.88 -22.45
CA CYS A 62 -0.76 37.67 -22.51
C CYS A 62 -0.35 36.24 -22.11
N THR A 63 -0.90 35.72 -21.02
CA THR A 63 -0.51 34.43 -20.44
C THR A 63 -1.68 33.45 -20.58
N ARG A 64 -1.55 32.48 -21.50
CA ARG A 64 -2.60 31.47 -21.81
C ARG A 64 -2.32 30.07 -21.23
N PHE A 65 -1.13 29.87 -20.68
CA PHE A 65 -0.67 28.65 -20.03
C PHE A 65 0.30 29.03 -18.91
N ALA A 66 0.53 28.13 -17.95
CA ALA A 66 1.46 28.41 -16.88
C ALA A 66 2.91 28.38 -17.39
N THR A 67 3.71 29.37 -17.04
CA THR A 67 5.14 29.44 -17.41
C THR A 67 5.99 29.32 -16.17
N GLN A 68 6.74 28.23 -16.06
CA GLN A 68 7.69 27.99 -14.99
C GLN A 68 9.08 28.46 -15.44
N ILE A 69 9.67 29.38 -14.68
CA ILE A 69 11.04 29.85 -14.88
C ILE A 69 11.88 29.45 -13.68
N ALA A 70 12.91 28.65 -13.93
CA ALA A 70 13.84 28.18 -12.92
C ALA A 70 15.23 28.75 -13.18
N PHE A 71 15.72 29.58 -12.27
CA PHE A 71 17.11 30.02 -12.21
C PHE A 71 17.92 29.00 -11.43
N ARG A 72 19.02 28.53 -12.02
CA ARG A 72 19.94 27.56 -11.43
C ARG A 72 21.36 28.07 -11.46
N ARG A 73 22.11 27.80 -10.38
CA ARG A 73 23.54 28.12 -10.36
C ARG A 73 24.31 27.04 -11.11
N SER A 74 25.07 27.44 -12.13
CA SER A 74 25.87 26.54 -12.95
C SER A 74 27.20 27.19 -13.32
N THR A 75 28.23 26.38 -13.59
CA THR A 75 29.52 26.88 -14.10
C THR A 75 29.40 27.42 -15.52
N ILE A 76 28.43 26.94 -16.29
CA ILE A 76 28.20 27.30 -17.70
C ILE A 76 26.87 28.04 -17.78
N LYS A 77 26.85 29.15 -18.52
CA LYS A 77 25.61 29.83 -18.90
C LYS A 77 24.91 28.99 -19.96
N SER A 78 23.71 28.50 -19.66
CA SER A 78 22.91 27.76 -20.63
C SER A 78 21.44 27.92 -20.30
N ILE A 79 20.61 28.02 -21.35
CA ILE A 79 19.17 28.06 -21.21
C ILE A 79 18.57 26.85 -21.91
N SER A 80 17.70 26.12 -21.20
CA SER A 80 16.95 25.00 -21.74
C SER A 80 15.46 25.22 -21.57
N VAL A 81 14.71 24.96 -22.62
CA VAL A 81 13.25 25.09 -22.67
C VAL A 81 12.62 23.74 -22.97
N SER A 82 11.59 23.39 -22.22
CA SER A 82 10.84 22.15 -22.35
C SER A 82 9.36 22.37 -22.00
N VAL A 83 8.48 21.49 -22.46
CA VAL A 83 7.07 21.50 -22.07
C VAL A 83 6.78 20.32 -21.15
N ILE A 84 6.12 20.61 -20.02
CA ILE A 84 5.64 19.61 -19.07
C ILE A 84 4.13 19.42 -19.33
N PRO A 85 3.69 18.21 -19.72
CA PRO A 85 2.27 17.96 -19.99
C PRO A 85 1.44 18.06 -18.70
N GLY A 86 0.22 18.58 -18.82
CA GLY A 86 -0.76 18.63 -17.74
C GLY A 86 -1.13 17.23 -17.23
N LYS A 87 -1.65 17.16 -15.98
CA LYS A 87 -2.02 15.88 -15.33
C LYS A 87 -3.10 15.10 -16.10
N ASP A 88 -3.92 15.81 -16.87
CA ASP A 88 -5.06 15.25 -17.63
C ASP A 88 -4.73 15.08 -19.13
N ALA A 89 -3.46 15.19 -19.53
CA ALA A 89 -3.05 15.01 -20.93
C ALA A 89 -3.14 13.53 -21.35
N GLY A 90 -3.71 13.26 -22.52
CA GLY A 90 -3.68 11.94 -23.13
C GLY A 90 -2.24 11.47 -23.40
N THR A 91 -2.01 10.16 -23.38
CA THR A 91 -0.66 9.55 -23.51
C THR A 91 0.10 10.04 -24.74
N ASP A 92 -0.58 10.14 -25.88
CA ASP A 92 0.05 10.53 -27.16
C ASP A 92 0.43 12.02 -27.19
N HIS A 93 -0.39 12.88 -26.56
CA HIS A 93 -0.09 14.31 -26.39
C HIS A 93 1.09 14.52 -25.43
N ALA A 94 1.11 13.76 -24.33
CA ALA A 94 2.16 13.82 -23.33
C ALA A 94 3.53 13.40 -23.90
N ASP A 95 3.58 12.37 -24.74
CA ASP A 95 4.82 11.91 -25.36
C ASP A 95 5.35 12.90 -26.40
N THR A 96 4.46 13.52 -27.19
CA THR A 96 4.82 14.58 -28.14
C THR A 96 5.44 15.79 -27.42
N LEU A 97 4.82 16.24 -26.33
CA LEU A 97 5.32 17.37 -25.52
C LEU A 97 6.67 17.05 -24.85
N ARG A 98 6.86 15.83 -24.35
CA ARG A 98 8.13 15.39 -23.75
C ARG A 98 9.27 15.29 -24.76
N GLY A 99 8.95 15.02 -26.03
CA GLY A 99 9.90 14.98 -27.14
C GLY A 99 10.44 16.34 -27.55
N TRP A 100 9.67 17.42 -27.35
CA TRP A 100 10.11 18.77 -27.68
C TRP A 100 10.98 19.38 -26.57
N LYS A 101 12.25 19.62 -26.87
CA LYS A 101 13.20 20.34 -26.02
C LYS A 101 14.11 21.21 -26.86
N ARG A 102 14.33 22.44 -26.42
CA ARG A 102 15.38 23.32 -26.94
C ARG A 102 16.47 23.42 -25.86
N ALA A 103 17.70 23.04 -26.18
CA ALA A 103 18.84 23.12 -25.28
C ALA A 103 19.91 24.06 -25.88
N ASP A 104 20.82 24.52 -25.03
CA ASP A 104 22.02 25.28 -25.40
C ASP A 104 21.75 26.62 -26.10
N ILE A 105 20.77 27.38 -25.59
CA ILE A 105 20.56 28.77 -26.00
C ILE A 105 21.47 29.67 -25.16
N ASP A 106 22.34 30.44 -25.84
CA ASP A 106 23.33 31.33 -25.20
C ASP A 106 22.70 32.64 -24.67
N ASP A 107 21.74 33.21 -25.41
CA ASP A 107 21.02 34.42 -25.03
C ASP A 107 19.58 34.36 -25.54
N LEU A 108 18.65 34.81 -24.73
CA LEU A 108 17.21 34.76 -24.99
C LEU A 108 16.69 36.18 -25.21
N GLY A 109 17.06 36.72 -26.37
CA GLY A 109 16.57 38.02 -26.83
C GLY A 109 15.05 38.03 -27.04
N GLY A 110 14.48 39.25 -27.16
CA GLY A 110 13.03 39.47 -27.34
C GLY A 110 12.40 38.66 -28.47
N GLU A 111 13.06 38.61 -29.62
CA GLU A 111 12.56 37.91 -30.80
C GLU A 111 12.59 36.38 -30.64
N GLN A 112 13.70 35.82 -30.12
CA GLN A 112 13.82 34.37 -29.90
C GLN A 112 12.86 33.88 -28.81
N PHE A 113 12.67 34.66 -27.74
CA PHE A 113 11.69 34.33 -26.71
C PHE A 113 10.26 34.30 -27.29
N ALA A 114 9.91 35.30 -28.10
CA ALA A 114 8.61 35.36 -28.77
C ALA A 114 8.39 34.17 -29.73
N GLU A 115 9.42 33.77 -30.46
CA GLU A 115 9.38 32.58 -31.33
C GLU A 115 9.14 31.30 -30.53
N ILE A 116 9.89 31.08 -29.45
CA ILE A 116 9.73 29.93 -28.54
C ILE A 116 8.33 29.90 -27.93
N MET A 117 7.82 31.05 -27.51
CA MET A 117 6.45 31.16 -26.99
C MET A 117 5.41 30.79 -28.04
N ARG A 118 5.60 31.20 -29.30
CA ARG A 118 4.71 30.84 -30.42
C ARG A 118 4.78 29.35 -30.77
N GLU A 119 5.97 28.77 -30.80
CA GLU A 119 6.15 27.32 -30.99
C GLU A 119 5.45 26.53 -29.86
N ALA A 120 5.65 26.94 -28.61
CA ALA A 120 5.00 26.31 -27.45
C ALA A 120 3.46 26.42 -27.52
N GLN A 121 2.92 27.57 -27.94
CA GLN A 121 1.47 27.73 -28.16
C GLN A 121 0.92 26.76 -29.19
N GLN A 122 1.62 26.59 -30.33
CA GLN A 122 1.22 25.63 -31.37
C GLN A 122 1.27 24.19 -30.87
N LEU A 123 2.31 23.81 -30.14
CA LEU A 123 2.45 22.47 -29.54
C LEU A 123 1.38 22.17 -28.51
N MET A 124 0.97 23.17 -27.74
CA MET A 124 -0.11 23.05 -26.74
C MET A 124 -1.51 23.12 -27.35
N GLY A 125 -1.63 23.28 -28.68
CA GLY A 125 -2.90 23.38 -29.39
C GLY A 125 -3.66 24.69 -29.12
N ILE A 126 -2.95 25.75 -28.71
CA ILE A 126 -3.52 27.08 -28.48
C ILE A 126 -3.44 27.88 -29.79
N THR A 127 -4.57 28.05 -30.46
CA THR A 127 -4.63 28.83 -31.70
C THR A 127 -4.93 30.30 -31.40
N SER A 128 -4.09 31.22 -31.89
CA SER A 128 -4.42 32.65 -31.91
C SER A 128 -5.21 32.95 -33.18
N ARG A 129 -6.51 33.24 -33.07
CA ARG A 129 -7.42 33.43 -34.22
C ARG A 129 -7.10 34.67 -35.09
N ASN A 130 -6.01 35.38 -34.81
CA ASN A 130 -5.54 36.54 -35.58
C ASN A 130 -4.68 36.16 -36.80
N ASP A 131 -4.32 34.89 -36.99
CA ASP A 131 -3.72 34.41 -38.25
C ASP A 131 -4.82 34.24 -39.33
N THR A 132 -5.51 35.32 -39.67
CA THR A 132 -6.42 35.38 -40.83
C THR A 132 -5.58 35.46 -42.10
N ASN A 133 -5.02 34.32 -42.53
CA ASN A 133 -4.54 34.11 -43.89
C ASN A 133 -4.62 32.63 -44.35
N SER A 134 -5.28 31.75 -43.60
CA SER A 134 -5.66 30.43 -44.08
C SER A 134 -7.16 30.42 -44.39
N THR A 135 -7.46 30.26 -45.67
CA THR A 135 -8.77 30.07 -46.31
C THR A 135 -9.71 29.16 -45.51
N GLU A 136 -10.97 29.57 -45.44
CA GLU A 136 -12.06 29.05 -44.60
C GLU A 136 -12.56 27.62 -44.93
N GLU A 137 -11.77 26.76 -45.56
CA GLU A 137 -12.23 25.42 -45.94
C GLU A 137 -11.20 24.37 -45.50
N ASP A 138 -11.66 23.42 -44.67
CA ASP A 138 -11.00 22.17 -44.24
C ASP A 138 -10.13 22.14 -42.96
N ILE A 139 -10.68 22.53 -41.80
CA ILE A 139 -10.27 21.93 -40.50
C ILE A 139 -11.53 21.63 -39.66
N PRO A 140 -11.74 20.38 -39.19
CA PRO A 140 -12.93 20.03 -38.41
C PRO A 140 -12.95 20.80 -37.09
N THR A 141 -14.15 21.25 -36.73
CA THR A 141 -14.59 22.07 -35.59
C THR A 141 -14.40 21.40 -34.21
N ALA A 142 -13.29 20.69 -34.00
CA ALA A 142 -12.96 19.99 -32.77
C ALA A 142 -11.91 20.79 -31.96
N ALA A 143 -12.41 21.59 -31.02
CA ALA A 143 -11.73 22.13 -29.84
C ALA A 143 -10.47 23.02 -30.07
N CYS A 144 -10.64 24.23 -30.60
CA CYS A 144 -9.67 25.31 -30.38
C CYS A 144 -9.61 25.65 -28.87
N LYS A 145 -8.54 25.28 -28.17
CA LYS A 145 -8.37 25.58 -26.74
C LYS A 145 -7.77 26.98 -26.57
N THR A 146 -8.46 27.87 -25.85
CA THR A 146 -7.95 29.22 -25.53
C THR A 146 -6.84 29.17 -24.47
N PHE A 147 -6.94 28.23 -23.53
CA PHE A 147 -5.99 28.01 -22.43
C PHE A 147 -5.56 26.55 -22.37
N SER A 148 -4.32 26.30 -21.90
CA SER A 148 -3.82 24.94 -21.67
C SER A 148 -3.37 24.74 -20.22
N SER A 149 -3.57 23.53 -19.70
CA SER A 149 -3.01 23.05 -18.43
C SER A 149 -1.53 22.65 -18.53
N ASP A 150 -0.99 22.61 -19.75
CA ASP A 150 0.43 22.33 -19.99
C ASP A 150 1.30 23.48 -19.46
N ILE A 151 2.52 23.15 -19.03
CA ILE A 151 3.44 24.10 -18.42
C ILE A 151 4.66 24.28 -19.31
N LEU A 152 4.97 25.51 -19.69
CA LEU A 152 6.25 25.82 -20.33
C LEU A 152 7.32 25.97 -19.24
N SER A 153 8.33 25.11 -19.27
CA SER A 153 9.44 25.11 -18.32
C SER A 153 10.70 25.66 -18.97
N ILE A 154 11.16 26.81 -18.46
CA ILE A 154 12.36 27.52 -18.89
C ILE A 154 13.36 27.45 -17.75
N GLN A 155 14.50 26.82 -17.99
CA GLN A 155 15.58 26.73 -17.03
C GLN A 155 16.76 27.58 -17.49
N VAL A 156 17.04 28.65 -16.75
CA VAL A 156 18.18 29.54 -16.96
C VAL A 156 19.28 29.16 -15.98
N SER A 157 20.42 28.71 -16.50
CA SER A 157 21.58 28.30 -15.69
C SER A 157 22.71 29.30 -15.84
N GLY A 158 23.37 29.71 -14.75
CA GLY A 158 24.53 30.61 -14.82
C GLY A 158 25.31 30.74 -13.51
N PRO A 159 26.55 31.27 -13.53
CA PRO A 159 27.40 31.35 -12.34
C PRO A 159 26.93 32.40 -11.31
N ASP A 160 26.31 33.46 -11.82
CA ASP A 160 25.75 34.59 -11.06
C ASP A 160 24.27 34.40 -10.71
N GLU A 161 23.64 33.33 -11.22
CA GLU A 161 22.23 33.06 -10.95
C GLU A 161 22.05 32.33 -9.61
N GLU A 162 20.97 32.68 -8.92
CA GLU A 162 20.58 32.07 -7.67
C GLU A 162 19.39 31.13 -7.86
N HIS A 163 19.22 30.18 -6.94
CA HIS A 163 18.16 29.18 -6.99
C HIS A 163 16.79 29.82 -6.72
N LEU A 164 16.12 30.21 -7.79
CA LEU A 164 14.82 30.86 -7.77
C LEU A 164 13.91 30.17 -8.79
N THR A 165 12.75 29.68 -8.36
CA THR A 165 11.74 29.15 -9.27
C THR A 165 10.47 29.98 -9.14
N VAL A 166 10.06 30.56 -10.26
CA VAL A 166 8.89 31.43 -10.36
C VAL A 166 7.94 30.82 -11.37
N ILE A 167 6.67 30.71 -10.99
CA ILE A 167 5.59 30.22 -11.86
C ILE A 167 4.69 31.40 -12.16
N ASP A 168 4.61 31.78 -13.43
CA ASP A 168 3.59 32.69 -13.95
C ASP A 168 2.33 31.89 -14.24
N VAL A 169 1.21 32.25 -13.62
CA VAL A 169 -0.10 31.68 -13.93
C VAL A 169 -0.97 32.70 -14.66
N PRO A 170 -1.90 32.25 -15.53
CA PRO A 170 -2.83 33.14 -16.21
C PRO A 170 -3.55 34.11 -15.26
N GLY A 171 -3.73 35.36 -15.70
CA GLY A 171 -4.43 36.36 -14.91
C GLY A 171 -5.93 36.08 -14.83
N ILE A 172 -6.52 36.26 -13.65
CA ILE A 172 -7.96 36.06 -13.46
C ILE A 172 -8.73 37.18 -14.17
N PHE A 173 -9.74 36.83 -14.96
CA PHE A 173 -10.61 37.77 -15.64
C PHE A 173 -12.07 37.60 -15.20
N GLN A 174 -12.75 38.71 -14.92
CA GLN A 174 -14.14 38.68 -14.45
C GLN A 174 -15.16 38.71 -15.59
N ARG A 175 -14.85 39.41 -16.68
CA ARG A 175 -15.74 39.59 -17.84
C ARG A 175 -15.24 38.79 -19.02
N VAL A 176 -16.18 38.17 -19.71
CA VAL A 176 -15.93 37.40 -20.93
C VAL A 176 -15.92 38.38 -22.11
N THR A 177 -14.83 38.40 -22.86
CA THR A 177 -14.73 39.16 -24.12
C THR A 177 -15.39 38.34 -25.22
N LYS A 178 -16.40 38.92 -25.90
CA LYS A 178 -17.06 38.28 -27.05
C LYS A 178 -15.99 37.89 -28.08
N ASP A 179 -16.09 36.66 -28.57
CA ASP A 179 -15.21 36.05 -29.59
C ASP A 179 -13.78 35.67 -29.15
N VAL A 180 -13.37 35.92 -27.89
CA VAL A 180 -12.01 35.60 -27.39
C VAL A 180 -11.99 34.64 -26.20
N THR A 181 -12.98 34.70 -25.30
CA THR A 181 -13.04 33.86 -24.09
C THR A 181 -14.45 33.31 -23.90
N THR A 182 -14.61 32.20 -23.20
CA THR A 182 -15.91 31.64 -22.79
C THR A 182 -16.13 31.70 -21.27
N LYS A 183 -17.33 31.34 -20.80
CA LYS A 183 -17.56 31.15 -19.35
C LYS A 183 -16.80 29.94 -18.81
N GLU A 184 -16.68 28.89 -19.61
CA GLU A 184 -15.90 27.69 -19.29
C GLU A 184 -14.42 28.02 -19.13
N ASP A 185 -13.86 28.88 -20.00
CA ASP A 185 -12.47 29.37 -19.88
C ASP A 185 -12.23 30.12 -18.57
N LYS A 186 -13.22 30.89 -18.09
CA LYS A 186 -13.13 31.63 -16.83
C LYS A 186 -13.05 30.68 -15.64
N GLU A 187 -13.91 29.66 -15.60
CA GLU A 187 -13.90 28.64 -14.56
C GLU A 187 -12.62 27.82 -14.62
N PHE A 188 -12.17 27.45 -15.81
CA PHE A 188 -10.92 26.73 -16.04
C PHE A 188 -9.69 27.50 -15.52
N VAL A 189 -9.57 28.80 -15.83
CA VAL A 189 -8.47 29.62 -15.32
C VAL A 189 -8.55 29.79 -13.80
N ARG A 190 -9.74 29.99 -13.23
CA ARG A 190 -9.90 30.07 -11.77
C ARG A 190 -9.46 28.77 -11.09
N GLU A 191 -9.86 27.62 -11.62
CA GLU A 191 -9.51 26.31 -11.08
C GLU A 191 -8.01 26.01 -11.24
N MET A 192 -7.42 26.37 -12.37
CA MET A 192 -5.98 26.26 -12.61
C MET A 192 -5.18 27.08 -11.58
N VAL A 193 -5.53 28.36 -11.41
CA VAL A 193 -4.87 29.25 -10.44
C VAL A 193 -5.07 28.73 -9.02
N ALA A 194 -6.29 28.31 -8.67
CA ALA A 194 -6.58 27.70 -7.37
C ALA A 194 -5.78 26.40 -7.12
N GLY A 195 -5.50 25.62 -8.16
CA GLY A 195 -4.64 24.43 -8.08
C GLY A 195 -3.21 24.76 -7.63
N TYR A 196 -2.62 25.83 -8.16
CA TYR A 196 -1.29 26.30 -7.73
C TYR A 196 -1.32 26.95 -6.34
N MET A 197 -2.39 27.67 -6.01
CA MET A 197 -2.58 28.37 -4.72
C MET A 197 -2.84 27.41 -3.55
N ARG A 198 -3.49 26.25 -3.80
CA ARG A 198 -3.77 25.20 -2.80
C ARG A 198 -2.53 24.50 -2.26
N ASN A 199 -1.41 24.53 -2.99
CA ASN A 199 -0.17 23.93 -2.52
C ASN A 199 0.38 24.72 -1.32
N PRO A 200 0.47 24.12 -0.11
CA PRO A 200 0.88 24.82 1.10
C PRO A 200 2.37 25.21 1.11
N ARG A 201 3.17 24.62 0.21
CA ARG A 201 4.61 24.89 0.06
C ARG A 201 4.90 25.98 -0.99
N SER A 202 3.88 26.49 -1.64
CA SER A 202 4.00 27.60 -2.59
C SER A 202 3.88 28.93 -1.85
N ILE A 203 4.84 29.83 -2.08
CA ILE A 203 4.74 31.25 -1.70
C ILE A 203 3.93 31.96 -2.80
N MET A 204 2.88 32.65 -2.40
CA MET A 204 2.03 33.42 -3.31
C MET A 204 2.56 34.85 -3.43
N LEU A 205 2.87 35.26 -4.66
CA LEU A 205 3.22 36.63 -5.01
C LEU A 205 2.00 37.29 -5.64
N THR A 206 1.24 38.02 -4.84
CA THR A 206 -0.03 38.61 -5.27
C THR A 206 0.18 40.01 -5.83
N VAL A 207 0.06 40.15 -7.15
CA VAL A 207 0.28 41.40 -7.87
C VAL A 207 -1.03 42.15 -8.03
N VAL A 208 -1.09 43.37 -7.50
CA VAL A 208 -2.29 44.23 -7.46
C VAL A 208 -1.92 45.63 -7.94
N PRO A 209 -2.72 46.27 -8.81
CA PRO A 209 -2.48 47.66 -9.21
C PRO A 209 -2.86 48.63 -8.08
N ALA A 210 -1.98 49.59 -7.77
CA ALA A 210 -2.14 50.55 -6.68
C ALA A 210 -3.25 51.58 -6.92
N ASN A 211 -3.67 51.78 -8.18
CA ASN A 211 -4.72 52.72 -8.56
C ASN A 211 -6.14 52.15 -8.41
N VAL A 212 -6.30 50.88 -8.04
CA VAL A 212 -7.59 50.21 -7.87
C VAL A 212 -7.76 49.80 -6.42
N ASP A 213 -8.99 49.87 -5.90
CA ASP A 213 -9.28 49.44 -4.53
C ASP A 213 -9.05 47.93 -4.36
N VAL A 214 -8.36 47.60 -3.28
CA VAL A 214 -7.98 46.24 -2.84
C VAL A 214 -9.23 45.37 -2.66
N ALA A 215 -10.31 45.95 -2.14
CA ALA A 215 -11.57 45.25 -1.90
C ALA A 215 -12.25 44.72 -3.18
N THR A 216 -11.85 45.19 -4.35
CA THR A 216 -12.40 44.75 -5.65
C THR A 216 -11.60 43.62 -6.30
N GLN A 217 -10.45 43.26 -5.73
CA GLN A 217 -9.51 42.31 -6.31
C GLN A 217 -9.88 40.88 -5.91
N VAL A 218 -10.31 40.09 -6.89
CA VAL A 218 -10.72 38.69 -6.67
C VAL A 218 -9.54 37.83 -6.23
N ILE A 219 -8.33 38.17 -6.68
CA ILE A 219 -7.15 37.40 -6.30
C ILE A 219 -6.86 37.44 -4.79
N LEU A 220 -7.19 38.55 -4.11
CA LEU A 220 -6.97 38.65 -2.67
C LEU A 220 -8.00 37.84 -1.89
N GLU A 221 -9.26 37.83 -2.32
CA GLU A 221 -10.28 36.92 -1.79
C GLU A 221 -9.83 35.45 -1.94
N MET A 222 -9.36 35.06 -3.12
CA MET A 222 -8.83 33.71 -3.33
C MET A 222 -7.59 33.41 -2.48
N ALA A 223 -6.74 34.41 -2.20
CA ALA A 223 -5.57 34.25 -1.34
C ALA A 223 -5.98 34.07 0.13
N GLU A 224 -6.97 34.82 0.61
CA GLU A 224 -7.54 34.69 1.95
C GLU A 224 -8.22 33.34 2.18
N GLU A 225 -8.90 32.80 1.15
CA GLU A 225 -9.51 31.46 1.21
C GLU A 225 -8.47 30.35 1.47
N VAL A 226 -7.24 30.48 0.94
CA VAL A 226 -6.19 29.45 1.03
C VAL A 226 -5.09 29.75 2.05
N ASP A 227 -4.98 30.99 2.51
CA ASP A 227 -3.98 31.50 3.47
C ASP A 227 -4.58 32.63 4.32
N PRO A 228 -5.53 32.31 5.23
CA PRO A 228 -6.23 33.32 6.03
C PRO A 228 -5.31 34.09 6.97
N ASP A 229 -4.18 33.50 7.37
CA ASP A 229 -3.18 34.14 8.23
C ASP A 229 -2.15 34.96 7.43
N GLY A 230 -2.15 34.88 6.09
CA GLY A 230 -1.18 35.56 5.23
C GLY A 230 0.27 35.11 5.45
N GLN A 231 0.51 33.87 5.90
CA GLN A 231 1.84 33.35 6.25
C GLN A 231 2.75 33.16 5.04
N ARG A 232 2.16 32.89 3.88
CA ARG A 232 2.85 32.57 2.62
C ARG A 232 2.44 33.49 1.47
N THR A 233 1.78 34.61 1.78
CA THR A 233 1.33 35.60 0.79
C THR A 233 2.15 36.88 0.89
N LEU A 234 2.86 37.24 -0.18
CA LEU A 234 3.55 38.52 -0.35
C LEU A 234 2.78 39.39 -1.34
N GLY A 235 2.39 40.58 -0.91
CA GLY A 235 1.67 41.53 -1.76
C GLY A 235 2.62 42.44 -2.55
N VAL A 236 2.35 42.64 -3.83
CA VAL A 236 3.10 43.57 -4.71
C VAL A 236 2.14 44.55 -5.34
N LEU A 237 2.34 45.83 -5.03
CA LEU A 237 1.60 46.94 -5.61
C LEU A 237 2.33 47.45 -6.84
N THR A 238 1.61 47.59 -7.95
CA THR A 238 2.12 48.08 -9.23
C THR A 238 1.45 49.38 -9.63
N LYS A 239 1.92 50.04 -10.69
CA LYS A 239 1.33 51.28 -11.24
C LYS A 239 1.16 52.42 -10.21
N PRO A 240 2.18 52.72 -9.38
CA PRO A 240 2.11 53.83 -8.41
C PRO A 240 1.96 55.21 -9.08
N ASP A 241 2.30 55.31 -10.37
CA ASP A 241 2.21 56.50 -11.21
C ASP A 241 0.77 56.89 -11.57
N LEU A 242 -0.17 55.93 -11.55
CA LEU A 242 -1.57 56.15 -11.87
C LEU A 242 -2.46 56.40 -10.64
N VAL A 243 -1.85 56.55 -9.47
CA VAL A 243 -2.59 56.80 -8.22
C VAL A 243 -2.98 58.28 -8.14
N ASP A 244 -4.26 58.54 -7.89
CA ASP A 244 -4.77 59.91 -7.75
C ASP A 244 -4.15 60.64 -6.55
N LYS A 245 -3.84 61.93 -6.73
CA LYS A 245 -3.29 62.81 -5.68
C LYS A 245 -4.30 62.93 -4.53
N GLY A 246 -4.07 62.15 -3.47
CA GLY A 246 -4.95 62.03 -2.31
C GLY A 246 -5.19 60.59 -1.87
N ALA A 247 -5.25 59.65 -2.83
CA ALA A 247 -5.37 58.21 -2.56
C ALA A 247 -4.03 57.56 -2.17
N GLU A 248 -2.91 58.24 -2.44
CA GLU A 248 -1.55 57.76 -2.16
C GLU A 248 -1.34 57.39 -0.67
N LYS A 249 -2.01 58.07 0.26
CA LYS A 249 -1.96 57.73 1.70
C LYS A 249 -2.50 56.33 1.99
N SER A 250 -3.57 55.91 1.30
CA SER A 250 -4.14 54.56 1.47
C SER A 250 -3.13 53.48 1.07
N VAL A 251 -2.40 53.73 -0.02
CA VAL A 251 -1.34 52.84 -0.52
C VAL A 251 -0.17 52.77 0.48
N VAL A 252 0.24 53.90 1.07
CA VAL A 252 1.28 53.93 2.11
C VAL A 252 0.84 53.16 3.36
N ASP A 253 -0.39 53.38 3.82
CA ASP A 253 -0.96 52.68 4.98
C ASP A 253 -0.98 51.16 4.77
N MET A 254 -1.28 50.71 3.54
CA MET A 254 -1.21 49.31 3.14
C MET A 254 0.23 48.77 3.16
N ILE A 255 1.19 49.51 2.61
CA ILE A 255 2.61 49.11 2.58
C ILE A 255 3.19 48.98 3.99
N GLU A 256 2.77 49.85 4.91
CA GLU A 256 3.17 49.81 6.32
C GLU A 256 2.44 48.72 7.12
N GLY A 257 1.44 48.06 6.54
CA GLY A 257 0.65 47.01 7.20
C GLY A 257 -0.42 47.54 8.14
N ARG A 258 -0.88 48.79 7.96
CA ARG A 258 -2.02 49.35 8.70
C ARG A 258 -3.36 48.88 8.13
N THR A 259 -3.39 48.59 6.82
CA THR A 259 -4.55 48.04 6.09
C THR A 259 -4.15 46.73 5.42
N HIS A 260 -4.99 45.70 5.50
CA HIS A 260 -4.77 44.35 4.91
C HIS A 260 -3.40 43.74 5.29
N GLN A 261 -3.33 43.21 6.52
CA GLN A 261 -2.08 42.71 7.10
C GLN A 261 -1.68 41.35 6.52
N LEU A 262 -0.59 41.34 5.76
CA LEU A 262 0.11 40.12 5.33
C LEU A 262 1.38 39.94 6.16
N LEU A 263 1.68 38.72 6.63
CA LEU A 263 2.88 38.46 7.43
C LEU A 263 4.17 38.63 6.64
N LEU A 264 4.14 38.36 5.34
CA LEU A 264 5.28 38.66 4.46
C LEU A 264 5.33 40.14 4.05
N GLY A 265 4.26 40.90 4.28
CA GLY A 265 4.12 42.33 4.00
C GLY A 265 3.84 42.67 2.54
N TRP A 266 4.00 43.96 2.22
CA TRP A 266 3.77 44.53 0.89
C TRP A 266 5.05 45.17 0.34
N CYS A 267 5.17 45.17 -0.99
CA CYS A 267 6.20 45.88 -1.76
C CYS A 267 5.56 46.75 -2.84
N LEU A 268 6.19 47.85 -3.21
CA LEU A 268 5.75 48.75 -4.27
C LEU A 268 6.75 48.77 -5.42
N VAL A 269 6.28 48.55 -6.65
CA VAL A 269 7.12 48.45 -7.86
C VAL A 269 6.61 49.41 -8.93
N LYS A 270 7.52 50.17 -9.55
CA LYS A 270 7.19 50.99 -10.73
C LYS A 270 7.64 50.23 -11.98
N ASN A 271 6.66 49.87 -12.81
CA ASN A 271 6.93 49.27 -14.11
C ASN A 271 6.99 50.36 -15.20
N PRO A 272 7.72 50.12 -16.31
CA PRO A 272 7.75 51.05 -17.44
C PRO A 272 6.37 51.18 -18.08
N GLY A 273 5.98 52.41 -18.43
CA GLY A 273 4.76 52.68 -19.22
C GLY A 273 4.92 52.27 -20.69
N GLN A 274 3.81 52.14 -21.44
CA GLN A 274 3.85 51.74 -22.87
C GLN A 274 4.76 52.64 -23.71
N THR A 275 4.75 53.95 -23.46
CA THR A 275 5.59 54.94 -24.17
C THR A 275 7.07 54.88 -23.79
N GLU A 276 7.38 54.52 -22.54
CA GLU A 276 8.77 54.37 -22.08
C GLU A 276 9.42 53.09 -22.64
N MET A 277 8.61 52.10 -23.00
CA MET A 277 9.07 50.83 -23.57
C MET A 277 9.49 50.91 -25.04
N GLU A 278 8.97 51.87 -25.79
CA GLU A 278 9.41 52.11 -27.18
C GLU A 278 10.83 52.68 -27.24
N ASN A 279 11.40 53.10 -26.10
CA ASN A 279 12.73 53.66 -26.03
C ASN A 279 13.79 52.59 -25.72
N PRO A 280 14.65 52.22 -26.69
CA PRO A 280 15.69 51.21 -26.50
C PRO A 280 16.83 51.63 -25.54
N SER A 281 16.93 52.90 -25.17
CA SER A 281 17.90 53.41 -24.18
C SER A 281 17.34 53.46 -22.75
N PHE A 282 16.14 52.93 -22.51
CA PHE A 282 15.47 53.03 -21.23
C PHE A 282 16.05 52.05 -20.19
N ASP A 283 16.75 52.59 -19.19
CA ASP A 283 17.15 51.83 -18.01
C ASP A 283 16.03 51.83 -16.97
N ARG A 284 15.35 50.68 -16.86
CA ARG A 284 14.26 50.46 -15.90
C ARG A 284 14.68 50.73 -14.47
N HIS A 285 15.85 50.25 -14.06
CA HIS A 285 16.28 50.32 -12.67
C HIS A 285 16.61 51.76 -12.28
N ALA A 286 17.30 52.50 -13.16
CA ALA A 286 17.62 53.90 -12.92
C ALA A 286 16.38 54.79 -12.83
N GLU A 287 15.39 54.55 -13.70
CA GLU A 287 14.15 55.34 -13.72
C GLU A 287 13.25 55.04 -12.51
N GLU A 288 13.16 53.77 -12.10
CA GLU A 288 12.46 53.35 -10.91
C GLU A 288 13.08 53.98 -9.65
N ASP A 289 14.40 53.91 -9.52
CA ASP A 289 15.14 54.54 -8.43
C ASP A 289 14.93 56.06 -8.40
N ARG A 290 14.91 56.70 -9.57
CA ARG A 290 14.64 58.14 -9.68
C ARG A 290 13.24 58.46 -9.16
N PHE A 291 12.22 57.73 -9.62
CA PHE A 291 10.83 57.94 -9.21
C PHE A 291 10.66 57.84 -7.70
N PHE A 292 11.16 56.76 -7.09
CA PHE A 292 11.05 56.56 -5.65
C PHE A 292 11.87 57.57 -4.83
N ARG A 293 12.90 58.21 -5.41
CA ARG A 293 13.64 59.29 -4.74
C ARG A 293 12.99 60.66 -4.89
N THR A 294 12.37 60.94 -6.04
CA THR A 294 11.84 62.28 -6.35
C THR A 294 10.39 62.47 -5.95
N ALA A 295 9.59 61.40 -5.90
CA ALA A 295 8.17 61.50 -5.60
C ALA A 295 7.94 61.73 -4.09
N PRO A 296 7.19 62.78 -3.68
CA PRO A 296 7.13 63.23 -2.29
C PRO A 296 6.45 62.24 -1.34
N VAL A 297 5.48 61.43 -1.80
CA VAL A 297 4.83 60.40 -0.96
C VAL A 297 5.66 59.12 -0.92
N TRP A 298 6.16 58.68 -2.07
CA TRP A 298 6.84 57.39 -2.20
C TRP A 298 8.27 57.39 -1.65
N SER A 299 8.93 58.56 -1.59
CA SER A 299 10.28 58.72 -1.02
C SER A 299 10.35 58.55 0.50
N ALA A 300 9.21 58.69 1.20
CA ALA A 300 9.13 58.43 2.63
C ALA A 300 9.08 56.93 2.97
N LEU A 301 8.80 56.06 1.98
CA LEU A 301 8.69 54.62 2.20
C LEU A 301 10.07 53.97 2.45
N PRO A 302 10.11 52.86 3.23
CA PRO A 302 11.34 52.10 3.45
C PRO A 302 11.93 51.57 2.13
N LYS A 303 13.23 51.77 1.92
CA LYS A 303 13.95 51.38 0.69
C LYS A 303 14.00 49.87 0.44
N ASP A 304 13.77 49.07 1.48
CA ASP A 304 13.63 47.61 1.43
C ASP A 304 12.26 47.15 0.92
N ARG A 305 11.28 48.06 0.79
CA ARG A 305 9.92 47.77 0.32
C ARG A 305 9.59 48.38 -1.03
N VAL A 306 10.48 49.19 -1.60
CA VAL A 306 10.27 49.86 -2.88
C VAL A 306 11.30 49.42 -3.92
N GLY A 307 10.83 49.16 -5.13
CA GLY A 307 11.66 48.80 -6.27
C GLY A 307 11.83 47.30 -6.51
N VAL A 308 12.10 46.95 -7.76
CA VAL A 308 12.30 45.56 -8.22
C VAL A 308 13.51 44.91 -7.56
N THR A 309 14.59 45.66 -7.37
CA THR A 309 15.82 45.13 -6.75
C THR A 309 15.59 44.74 -5.29
N ALA A 310 14.85 45.56 -4.54
CA ALA A 310 14.47 45.26 -3.16
C ALA A 310 13.50 44.06 -3.10
N LEU A 311 12.52 44.02 -4.01
CA LEU A 311 11.60 42.88 -4.14
C LEU A 311 12.35 41.57 -4.40
N ARG A 312 13.32 41.56 -5.32
CA ARG A 312 14.15 40.38 -5.61
C ARG A 312 14.90 39.90 -4.37
N ALA A 313 15.59 40.80 -3.67
CA ALA A 313 16.33 40.47 -2.45
C ALA A 313 15.42 39.89 -1.36
N ARG A 314 14.23 40.47 -1.19
CA ARG A 314 13.25 40.01 -0.20
C ARG A 314 12.62 38.66 -0.58
N LEU A 315 12.31 38.44 -1.85
CA LEU A 315 11.81 37.15 -2.35
C LEU A 315 12.84 36.04 -2.13
N GLN A 316 14.12 36.33 -2.36
CA GLN A 316 15.22 35.38 -2.09
C GLN A 316 15.28 35.00 -0.61
N GLU A 317 15.20 35.97 0.31
CA GLU A 317 15.20 35.71 1.75
C GLU A 317 13.98 34.89 2.19
N ILE A 318 12.79 35.27 1.74
CA ILE A 318 11.54 34.57 2.06
C ILE A 318 11.59 33.14 1.54
N LEU A 319 12.01 32.93 0.29
CA LEU A 319 12.13 31.61 -0.31
C LEU A 319 13.15 30.76 0.45
N ALA A 320 14.34 31.30 0.77
CA ALA A 320 15.36 30.59 1.52
C ALA A 320 14.88 30.22 2.94
N ARG A 321 14.12 31.08 3.61
CA ARG A 321 13.51 30.78 4.92
C ARG A 321 12.44 29.70 4.80
N HIS A 322 11.56 29.80 3.82
CA HIS A 322 10.48 28.84 3.59
C HIS A 322 11.01 27.46 3.24
N ILE A 323 12.00 27.38 2.34
CA ILE A 323 12.72 26.15 2.01
C ILE A 323 13.27 25.48 3.27
N ARG A 324 13.97 26.23 4.15
CA ARG A 324 14.53 25.67 5.39
C ARG A 324 13.46 25.07 6.31
N GLN A 325 12.28 25.67 6.36
CA GLN A 325 11.16 25.23 7.19
C GLN A 325 10.46 23.99 6.60
N GLU A 326 10.30 23.93 5.28
CA GLU A 326 9.57 22.86 4.59
C GLU A 326 10.44 21.64 4.25
N PHE A 327 11.74 21.83 4.06
CA PHE A 327 12.64 20.74 3.62
C PHE A 327 12.69 19.53 4.57
N PRO A 328 12.69 19.68 5.91
CA PRO A 328 12.57 18.55 6.83
C PRO A 328 11.27 17.76 6.65
N LYS A 329 10.17 18.45 6.34
CA LYS A 329 8.86 17.82 6.09
C LYS A 329 8.88 17.04 4.77
N VAL A 330 9.49 17.60 3.72
CA VAL A 330 9.73 16.91 2.44
C VAL A 330 10.55 15.64 2.66
N LYS A 331 11.64 15.70 3.44
CA LYS A 331 12.46 14.51 3.76
C LYS A 331 11.64 13.42 4.46
N LEU A 332 10.79 13.79 5.42
CA LEU A 332 9.92 12.84 6.11
C LEU A 332 8.92 12.19 5.14
N GLU A 333 8.33 12.99 4.25
CA GLU A 333 7.40 12.51 3.23
C GLU A 333 8.06 11.53 2.25
N ILE A 334 9.25 11.85 1.75
CA ILE A 334 10.06 10.97 0.90
C ILE A 334 10.28 9.63 1.60
N ASN A 335 10.76 9.66 2.85
CA ASN A 335 11.05 8.43 3.58
C ASN A 335 9.79 7.59 3.84
N ARG A 336 8.64 8.23 4.10
CA ARG A 336 7.37 7.53 4.27
C ARG A 336 6.92 6.86 2.96
N LYS A 337 6.96 7.58 1.84
CA LYS A 337 6.64 7.02 0.51
C LYS A 337 7.60 5.89 0.14
N LEU A 338 8.90 6.07 0.37
CA LEU A 338 9.91 5.04 0.14
C LEU A 338 9.64 3.77 0.96
N LYS A 339 9.29 3.91 2.25
CA LYS A 339 8.95 2.77 3.10
C LYS A 339 7.71 2.03 2.56
N LYS A 340 6.65 2.77 2.21
CA LYS A 340 5.43 2.19 1.63
C LYS A 340 5.73 1.43 0.34
N THR A 341 6.42 2.05 -0.61
CA THR A 341 6.77 1.42 -1.89
C THR A 341 7.70 0.22 -1.71
N LYS A 342 8.61 0.23 -0.73
CA LYS A 342 9.43 -0.94 -0.41
C LYS A 342 8.59 -2.10 0.12
N MET A 343 7.64 -1.84 1.00
CA MET A 343 6.71 -2.87 1.50
C MET A 343 5.84 -3.43 0.36
N GLU A 344 5.34 -2.58 -0.53
CA GLU A 344 4.59 -3.00 -1.72
C GLU A 344 5.47 -3.83 -2.68
N LEU A 345 6.74 -3.43 -2.87
CA LEU A 345 7.70 -4.18 -3.68
C LEU A 345 8.04 -5.55 -3.08
N GLU A 346 8.21 -5.63 -1.77
CA GLU A 346 8.44 -6.89 -1.05
C GLU A 346 7.22 -7.83 -1.17
N ALA A 347 6.00 -7.28 -1.11
CA ALA A 347 4.76 -8.04 -1.28
C ALA A 347 4.60 -8.64 -2.69
N LEU A 348 5.15 -8.00 -3.72
CA LEU A 348 5.17 -8.54 -5.09
C LEU A 348 6.10 -9.75 -5.25
N GLY A 349 6.99 -9.98 -4.28
CA GLY A 349 7.93 -11.09 -4.28
C GLY A 349 9.19 -10.87 -5.13
N SER A 350 10.01 -11.90 -5.21
CA SER A 350 11.27 -11.86 -5.96
C SER A 350 11.02 -11.95 -7.46
N ARG A 351 11.92 -11.36 -8.26
CA ARG A 351 11.94 -11.55 -9.71
C ARG A 351 12.21 -13.02 -10.04
N ARG A 352 11.53 -13.54 -11.06
CA ARG A 352 11.51 -14.98 -11.43
C ARG A 352 11.69 -15.16 -12.95
N ASP A 353 12.53 -14.33 -13.56
CA ASP A 353 12.69 -14.29 -15.02
C ASP A 353 13.58 -15.42 -15.52
N THR A 354 14.55 -15.84 -14.70
CA THR A 354 15.51 -16.89 -15.07
C THR A 354 15.16 -18.25 -14.43
N PRO A 355 15.50 -19.38 -15.08
CA PRO A 355 15.30 -20.72 -14.50
C PRO A 355 16.01 -20.91 -13.15
N ALA A 356 17.15 -20.24 -12.94
CA ALA A 356 17.88 -20.27 -11.68
C ALA A 356 17.11 -19.59 -10.55
N GLU A 357 16.48 -18.45 -10.82
CA GLU A 357 15.63 -17.74 -9.86
C GLU A 357 14.34 -18.50 -9.54
N GLN A 358 13.72 -19.12 -10.55
CA GLN A 358 12.56 -20.00 -10.36
C GLN A 358 12.90 -21.21 -9.48
N SER A 359 14.04 -21.85 -9.74
CA SER A 359 14.53 -22.96 -8.91
C SER A 359 14.81 -22.51 -7.48
N ARG A 360 15.45 -21.36 -7.30
CA ARG A 360 15.72 -20.79 -5.98
C ARG A 360 14.44 -20.50 -5.20
N PHE A 361 13.40 -19.99 -5.86
CA PHE A 361 12.10 -19.77 -5.25
C PHE A 361 11.48 -21.07 -4.71
N LEU A 362 11.49 -22.14 -5.50
CA LEU A 362 10.99 -23.45 -5.07
C LEU A 362 11.84 -24.07 -3.95
N ILE A 363 13.17 -23.88 -3.98
CA ILE A 363 14.07 -24.35 -2.92
C ILE A 363 13.80 -23.60 -1.61
N ASP A 364 13.64 -22.27 -1.64
CA ASP A 364 13.29 -21.47 -0.46
C ASP A 364 11.95 -21.93 0.14
N MET A 365 10.99 -22.27 -0.72
CA MET A 365 9.70 -22.83 -0.31
C MET A 365 9.89 -24.19 0.40
N ALA A 366 10.68 -25.09 -0.20
CA ALA A 366 10.97 -26.41 0.39
C ALA A 366 11.73 -26.30 1.72
N ASP A 367 12.69 -25.36 1.82
CA ASP A 367 13.46 -25.12 3.05
C ASP A 367 12.56 -24.61 4.18
N ARG A 368 11.68 -23.65 3.89
CA ARG A 368 10.66 -23.17 4.86
C ARG A 368 9.75 -24.29 5.33
N PHE A 369 9.26 -25.12 4.40
CA PHE A 369 8.45 -26.28 4.74
C PHE A 369 9.21 -27.20 5.70
N GLN A 370 10.46 -27.54 5.38
CA GLN A 370 11.29 -28.43 6.20
C GLN A 370 11.59 -27.85 7.60
N ILE A 371 11.87 -26.54 7.69
CA ILE A 371 12.11 -25.86 8.97
C ILE A 371 10.86 -25.96 9.87
N VAL A 372 9.68 -25.67 9.32
CA VAL A 372 8.43 -25.71 10.09
C VAL A 372 8.09 -27.15 10.49
N VAL A 373 8.28 -28.13 9.59
CA VAL A 373 8.15 -29.56 9.94
C VAL A 373 9.07 -29.95 11.10
N GLY A 374 10.34 -29.56 11.04
CA GLY A 374 11.30 -29.85 12.11
C GLY A 374 10.88 -29.26 13.46
N LYS A 375 10.37 -28.02 13.46
CA LYS A 375 9.82 -27.38 14.65
C LYS A 375 8.55 -28.08 15.16
N ALA A 376 7.64 -28.44 14.26
CA ALA A 376 6.37 -29.09 14.58
C ALA A 376 6.59 -30.47 15.22
N LEU A 377 7.48 -31.29 14.64
CA LEU A 377 7.84 -32.61 15.16
C LEU A 377 8.60 -32.53 16.49
N ALA A 378 9.41 -31.49 16.70
CA ALA A 378 10.09 -31.24 17.98
C ALA A 378 9.20 -30.56 19.03
N ALA A 379 7.91 -30.36 18.75
CA ALA A 379 6.95 -29.64 19.58
C ALA A 379 7.41 -28.21 19.98
N ARG A 380 8.12 -27.51 19.09
CA ARG A 380 8.61 -26.14 19.29
C ARG A 380 7.72 -25.13 18.58
N TYR A 381 6.69 -24.65 19.27
CA TYR A 381 5.64 -23.79 18.70
C TYR A 381 5.89 -22.29 18.94
N THR A 382 7.08 -21.79 18.59
CA THR A 382 7.47 -20.39 18.84
C THR A 382 7.01 -19.40 17.78
N ASP A 383 6.70 -19.90 16.57
CA ASP A 383 6.40 -19.06 15.41
C ASP A 383 4.89 -18.79 15.31
N ASP A 384 4.51 -17.64 14.76
CA ASP A 384 3.11 -17.19 14.65
C ASP A 384 2.22 -18.19 13.88
N CYS A 385 2.79 -18.93 12.91
CA CYS A 385 2.06 -19.94 12.14
C CYS A 385 1.40 -21.01 13.03
N PHE A 386 2.01 -21.37 14.17
CA PHE A 386 1.44 -22.32 15.12
C PHE A 386 0.36 -21.71 15.99
N THR A 387 0.32 -20.38 16.14
CA THR A 387 -0.77 -19.69 16.84
C THR A 387 -1.98 -19.52 15.93
N GLU A 388 -1.75 -19.25 14.65
CA GLU A 388 -2.79 -19.08 13.64
C GLU A 388 -3.42 -20.42 13.20
N HIS A 389 -2.62 -21.50 13.15
CA HIS A 389 -3.07 -22.80 12.66
C HIS A 389 -2.80 -23.92 13.65
N SER A 390 -3.86 -24.37 14.36
CA SER A 390 -3.76 -25.47 15.34
C SER A 390 -3.36 -26.81 14.69
N ALA A 391 -3.76 -27.05 13.44
CA ALA A 391 -3.41 -28.23 12.66
C ALA A 391 -1.89 -28.41 12.46
N LEU A 392 -1.10 -27.33 12.58
CA LEU A 392 0.36 -27.39 12.49
C LEU A 392 1.02 -28.02 13.74
N LYS A 393 0.26 -28.25 14.82
CA LYS A 393 0.76 -28.84 16.08
C LYS A 393 0.67 -30.37 16.07
N ILE A 394 1.13 -31.00 14.99
CA ILE A 394 0.98 -32.46 14.75
C ILE A 394 1.44 -33.32 15.93
N ALA A 395 2.58 -33.02 16.55
CA ALA A 395 3.07 -33.80 17.70
C ALA A 395 2.10 -33.76 18.89
N THR A 396 1.47 -32.62 19.15
CA THR A 396 0.47 -32.48 20.22
C THR A 396 -0.81 -33.23 19.89
N LEU A 397 -1.29 -33.11 18.65
CA LEU A 397 -2.52 -33.78 18.19
C LEU A 397 -2.37 -35.31 18.20
N VAL A 398 -1.20 -35.82 17.80
CA VAL A 398 -0.89 -37.26 17.86
C VAL A 398 -0.86 -37.74 19.31
N VAL A 399 -0.15 -37.05 20.21
CA VAL A 399 -0.10 -37.43 21.63
C VAL A 399 -1.51 -37.49 22.26
N GLN A 400 -2.36 -36.50 21.97
CA GLN A 400 -3.75 -36.51 22.45
C GLN A 400 -4.53 -37.72 21.91
N ARG A 401 -4.33 -38.06 20.63
CA ARG A 401 -4.99 -39.22 20.01
C ARG A 401 -4.48 -40.55 20.57
N ASP A 402 -3.19 -40.62 20.92
CA ASP A 402 -2.54 -41.78 21.55
C ASP A 402 -3.12 -42.04 22.94
N GLU A 403 -3.30 -40.99 23.75
CA GLU A 403 -3.90 -41.09 25.08
C GLU A 403 -5.33 -41.64 25.00
N ILE A 404 -6.14 -41.11 24.07
CA ILE A 404 -7.51 -41.59 23.82
C ILE A 404 -7.50 -43.05 23.34
N PHE A 405 -6.60 -43.39 22.42
CA PHE A 405 -6.46 -44.76 21.93
C PHE A 405 -6.11 -45.72 23.06
N SER A 406 -5.11 -45.37 23.87
CA SER A 406 -4.65 -46.18 25.00
C SER A 406 -5.77 -46.45 26.00
N GLN A 407 -6.49 -45.41 26.42
CA GLN A 407 -7.63 -45.52 27.34
C GLN A 407 -8.75 -46.40 26.76
N ARG A 408 -9.09 -46.21 25.48
CA ARG A 408 -10.13 -47.00 24.80
C ARG A 408 -9.70 -48.45 24.58
N PHE A 409 -8.45 -48.69 24.22
CA PHE A 409 -7.92 -50.03 24.03
C PHE A 409 -7.89 -50.80 25.35
N ALA A 410 -7.49 -50.17 26.45
CA ALA A 410 -7.50 -50.76 27.78
C ALA A 410 -8.92 -51.12 28.25
N SER A 411 -9.88 -50.21 28.04
CA SER A 411 -11.26 -50.39 28.51
C SER A 411 -12.13 -51.24 27.60
N HIS A 412 -11.97 -51.15 26.27
CA HIS A 412 -12.88 -51.76 25.27
C HIS A 412 -12.19 -52.73 24.30
N GLY A 413 -10.88 -52.95 24.43
CA GLY A 413 -10.13 -53.88 23.58
C GLY A 413 -10.50 -55.34 23.80
N HIS A 414 -11.14 -55.68 24.92
CA HIS A 414 -11.51 -57.04 25.30
C HIS A 414 -13.02 -57.25 25.31
N THR A 415 -13.48 -58.44 24.88
CA THR A 415 -14.92 -58.78 24.81
C THR A 415 -15.54 -59.03 26.19
N TYR A 416 -14.78 -59.59 27.14
CA TYR A 416 -15.23 -59.86 28.53
C TYR A 416 -14.25 -59.29 29.55
N THR A 417 -14.71 -58.64 30.61
CA THR A 417 -13.79 -58.11 31.64
C THR A 417 -13.25 -59.24 32.51
N PHE A 418 -11.95 -59.18 32.83
CA PHE A 418 -11.31 -60.08 33.80
C PHE A 418 -11.35 -59.41 35.18
N LYS A 419 -12.42 -59.58 35.97
CA LYS A 419 -12.44 -59.06 37.34
C LYS A 419 -11.48 -59.85 38.25
N VAL A 420 -10.63 -59.13 38.96
CA VAL A 420 -9.87 -59.59 40.13
C VAL A 420 -10.68 -59.31 41.39
N SER A 421 -11.59 -60.21 41.76
CA SER A 421 -12.12 -60.37 43.13
C SER A 421 -13.08 -61.55 43.12
N TRP A 422 -12.65 -62.64 43.77
CA TRP A 422 -13.49 -63.79 44.07
C TRP A 422 -14.11 -63.59 45.47
N ASP A 423 -14.85 -62.51 45.68
CA ASP A 423 -15.59 -62.30 46.92
C ASP A 423 -17.00 -61.79 46.64
N VAL A 424 -17.94 -62.71 46.84
CA VAL A 424 -19.31 -62.64 47.41
C VAL A 424 -20.14 -61.36 47.21
N ASP A 425 -21.32 -61.57 46.60
CA ASP A 425 -22.60 -60.87 46.71
C ASP A 425 -22.63 -59.34 46.91
N GLU A 426 -23.14 -58.62 45.91
CA GLU A 426 -24.08 -57.51 46.18
C GLU A 426 -25.03 -57.29 44.99
N GLU A 427 -26.29 -57.12 45.35
CA GLU A 427 -27.50 -57.10 44.52
C GLU A 427 -27.54 -55.95 43.50
N GLU A 428 -28.23 -56.22 42.39
CA GLU A 428 -28.60 -55.26 41.36
C GLU A 428 -29.41 -54.08 41.92
N LYS A 429 -29.03 -52.87 41.52
CA LYS A 429 -29.99 -51.78 41.34
C LYS A 429 -29.95 -51.28 39.90
N ASP A 430 -31.05 -51.55 39.22
CA ASP A 430 -31.51 -50.87 38.01
C ASP A 430 -31.25 -49.36 38.07
N ALA A 431 -30.63 -48.83 37.02
CA ALA A 431 -30.69 -47.42 36.68
C ALA A 431 -31.45 -47.29 35.35
N THR A 432 -32.78 -47.19 35.49
CA THR A 432 -33.67 -46.61 34.50
C THR A 432 -33.41 -45.10 34.43
N ALA A 433 -32.99 -44.61 33.27
CA ALA A 433 -33.10 -43.21 32.85
C ALA A 433 -33.21 -43.25 31.32
N GLY A 434 -34.37 -43.02 30.72
CA GLY A 434 -35.10 -41.77 30.78
C GLY A 434 -34.91 -41.05 29.45
N ALA A 435 -35.39 -41.68 28.37
CA ALA A 435 -35.46 -41.06 27.06
C ALA A 435 -36.67 -40.12 27.05
N THR A 436 -36.41 -38.82 26.97
CA THR A 436 -37.41 -37.83 26.56
C THR A 436 -36.81 -37.07 25.39
N GLN A 437 -37.39 -37.32 24.22
CA GLN A 437 -37.23 -36.51 23.01
C GLN A 437 -37.89 -35.16 23.26
N GLU A 438 -37.15 -34.08 23.04
CA GLU A 438 -37.73 -32.81 22.59
C GLU A 438 -36.97 -32.37 21.34
N SER A 439 -37.68 -32.48 20.23
CA SER A 439 -37.42 -31.81 18.95
C SER A 439 -37.65 -30.32 19.12
N ASP A 440 -36.72 -29.51 18.65
CA ASP A 440 -37.05 -28.15 18.21
C ASP A 440 -36.29 -27.87 16.91
N ASP A 441 -37.04 -27.93 15.81
CA ASP A 441 -36.65 -27.37 14.52
C ASP A 441 -36.82 -25.85 14.61
N THR A 442 -35.78 -25.10 14.26
CA THR A 442 -35.98 -23.75 13.71
C THR A 442 -34.91 -23.44 12.66
N ASP A 443 -35.40 -23.26 11.44
CA ASP A 443 -34.70 -22.80 10.24
C ASP A 443 -33.81 -21.57 10.46
N CYS A 444 -32.65 -21.53 9.79
CA CYS A 444 -32.32 -20.44 8.87
C CYS A 444 -31.11 -20.78 7.99
N HIS A 445 -31.38 -20.85 6.67
CA HIS A 445 -30.39 -20.68 5.63
C HIS A 445 -29.65 -19.34 5.81
N ASP A 446 -28.31 -19.38 5.83
CA ASP A 446 -27.53 -18.33 5.17
C ASP A 446 -26.24 -18.94 4.61
N HIS A 447 -26.12 -18.87 3.29
CA HIS A 447 -24.86 -19.09 2.58
C HIS A 447 -24.07 -17.78 2.67
N LEU A 448 -22.82 -17.84 3.17
CA LEU A 448 -21.60 -17.26 2.56
C LEU A 448 -20.44 -17.25 3.56
N GLU A 449 -19.33 -17.87 3.14
CA GLU A 449 -17.92 -17.55 3.42
C GLU A 449 -17.41 -17.48 4.88
N ASN A 450 -16.62 -18.50 5.29
CA ASN A 450 -15.28 -18.29 5.89
C ASN A 450 -14.51 -19.62 6.04
N GLU A 451 -13.36 -19.74 5.38
CA GLU A 451 -12.41 -20.87 5.48
C GLU A 451 -11.67 -20.97 6.84
N GLN A 452 -12.09 -20.20 7.86
CA GLN A 452 -11.50 -20.21 9.20
C GLN A 452 -12.13 -21.19 10.20
N ASN A 453 -13.22 -21.89 9.84
CA ASN A 453 -14.02 -22.68 10.80
C ASN A 453 -13.57 -24.13 11.05
N GLU A 454 -12.64 -24.70 10.28
CA GLU A 454 -12.21 -26.10 10.49
C GLU A 454 -11.26 -26.26 11.69
N VAL A 455 -10.55 -25.20 12.09
CA VAL A 455 -9.40 -25.23 13.02
C VAL A 455 -9.84 -25.16 14.50
N ASP A 456 -10.91 -24.42 14.79
CA ASP A 456 -11.54 -24.33 16.13
C ASP A 456 -12.40 -25.56 16.46
N ASN A 457 -12.75 -26.33 15.43
CA ASN A 457 -13.56 -27.53 15.56
C ASN A 457 -12.77 -28.69 16.17
N LEU A 458 -11.50 -28.89 15.81
CA LEU A 458 -10.71 -30.05 16.26
C LEU A 458 -10.55 -30.13 17.78
N GLN A 459 -10.31 -29.01 18.44
CA GLN A 459 -10.10 -28.98 19.90
C GLN A 459 -11.42 -29.11 20.68
N LYS A 460 -12.53 -28.59 20.14
CA LYS A 460 -13.89 -28.82 20.64
C LYS A 460 -14.38 -30.25 20.38
N LEU A 461 -13.99 -30.84 19.25
CA LEU A 461 -14.26 -32.23 18.88
C LEU A 461 -13.62 -33.17 19.90
N PHE A 462 -12.34 -32.98 20.24
CA PHE A 462 -11.67 -33.84 21.24
C PHE A 462 -12.35 -33.83 22.62
N SER A 463 -12.93 -32.69 23.02
CA SER A 463 -13.74 -32.61 24.25
C SER A 463 -15.12 -33.27 24.13
N SER A 464 -15.77 -33.25 22.97
CA SER A 464 -17.07 -33.90 22.75
C SER A 464 -16.95 -35.42 22.48
N LEU A 465 -15.80 -35.87 21.97
CA LEU A 465 -15.50 -37.26 21.67
C LEU A 465 -15.34 -38.16 22.91
N GLN A 466 -15.38 -37.60 24.13
CA GLN A 466 -15.40 -38.40 25.36
C GLN A 466 -16.75 -39.12 25.58
N SER A 467 -17.83 -38.74 24.88
CA SER A 467 -19.18 -39.29 25.10
C SER A 467 -19.62 -40.40 24.13
N ASN A 468 -19.05 -40.48 22.91
CA ASN A 468 -19.39 -41.49 21.90
C ASN A 468 -18.25 -42.51 21.66
N VAL A 469 -18.54 -43.80 21.83
CA VAL A 469 -17.57 -44.90 21.70
C VAL A 469 -17.41 -45.35 20.24
N SER A 470 -16.81 -44.49 19.42
CA SER A 470 -16.51 -44.71 17.99
C SER A 470 -15.05 -45.16 17.73
N THR A 471 -14.76 -45.92 16.68
CA THR A 471 -13.36 -46.26 16.31
C THR A 471 -12.57 -45.08 15.75
N ARG A 472 -13.27 -44.10 15.15
CA ARG A 472 -12.68 -42.89 14.55
C ARG A 472 -13.23 -41.61 15.16
N HIS A 473 -12.39 -40.58 15.08
CA HIS A 473 -12.59 -39.28 15.73
C HIS A 473 -12.55 -38.12 14.75
N PHE A 474 -12.06 -38.34 13.53
CA PHE A 474 -12.01 -37.33 12.48
C PHE A 474 -12.83 -37.77 11.28
N ASP A 475 -13.56 -36.81 10.69
CA ASP A 475 -14.32 -37.01 9.45
C ASP A 475 -13.39 -37.31 8.27
N ASP A 476 -13.95 -37.89 7.22
CA ASP A 476 -13.21 -38.18 6.00
C ASP A 476 -12.82 -36.87 5.29
N VAL A 477 -11.53 -36.75 4.97
CA VAL A 477 -11.05 -35.71 4.05
C VAL A 477 -11.29 -36.22 2.64
N GLY A 478 -11.83 -35.38 1.74
CA GLY A 478 -12.27 -35.78 0.39
C GLY A 478 -11.23 -36.58 -0.41
N ASP A 479 -9.94 -36.27 -0.25
CA ASP A 479 -8.84 -36.96 -0.95
C ASP A 479 -8.49 -38.34 -0.35
N LEU A 480 -9.03 -38.69 0.82
CA LEU A 480 -8.69 -39.87 1.62
C LEU A 480 -9.84 -40.88 1.77
N VAL A 481 -11.06 -40.55 1.33
CA VAL A 481 -12.28 -41.36 1.54
C VAL A 481 -12.08 -42.83 1.17
N ASP A 482 -11.37 -43.10 0.06
CA ASP A 482 -11.20 -44.45 -0.48
C ASP A 482 -10.18 -45.32 0.29
N ILE A 483 -9.39 -44.74 1.20
CA ILE A 483 -8.35 -45.47 1.93
C ILE A 483 -8.60 -45.57 3.44
N LEU A 484 -9.47 -44.74 4.00
CA LEU A 484 -9.68 -44.71 5.45
C LEU A 484 -10.57 -45.86 5.91
N HIS A 485 -10.30 -46.39 7.10
CA HIS A 485 -11.19 -47.39 7.70
C HIS A 485 -12.54 -46.74 8.03
N PRO A 486 -13.68 -47.40 7.77
CA PRO A 486 -14.98 -46.85 8.12
C PRO A 486 -15.12 -46.66 9.64
N THR A 487 -15.91 -45.67 10.03
CA THR A 487 -16.25 -45.43 11.43
C THR A 487 -17.15 -46.54 11.94
N GLU A 488 -16.73 -47.25 12.99
CA GLU A 488 -17.47 -48.35 13.60
C GLU A 488 -17.82 -48.05 15.07
N ALA A 489 -18.99 -48.50 15.51
CA ALA A 489 -19.37 -48.44 16.92
C ALA A 489 -18.70 -49.58 17.70
N ILE A 490 -18.00 -49.23 18.79
CA ILE A 490 -17.28 -50.22 19.59
C ILE A 490 -18.24 -50.88 20.59
N SER A 491 -18.23 -52.21 20.61
CA SER A 491 -19.02 -52.98 21.57
C SER A 491 -18.44 -52.89 22.99
N HIS A 492 -19.31 -52.69 23.99
CA HIS A 492 -18.90 -52.62 25.39
C HIS A 492 -18.51 -54.02 25.91
N PRO A 493 -17.45 -54.15 26.72
CA PRO A 493 -17.09 -55.41 27.34
C PRO A 493 -18.20 -55.94 28.24
N ARG A 494 -18.46 -57.25 28.18
CA ARG A 494 -19.41 -57.91 29.09
C ARG A 494 -18.76 -58.12 30.45
N ALA A 495 -19.43 -57.66 31.51
CA ALA A 495 -18.88 -57.69 32.87
C ALA A 495 -19.06 -59.01 33.62
N ARG A 496 -19.91 -59.92 33.12
CA ARG A 496 -20.25 -61.22 33.74
C ARG A 496 -20.34 -62.31 32.66
N GLY A 497 -20.34 -63.57 33.08
CA GLY A 497 -20.52 -64.71 32.18
C GLY A 497 -19.29 -65.09 31.37
N ILE A 498 -18.08 -64.62 31.75
CA ILE A 498 -16.83 -65.02 31.09
C ILE A 498 -16.58 -66.53 31.22
N LEU A 499 -16.86 -67.11 32.39
CA LEU A 499 -16.71 -68.56 32.62
C LEU A 499 -17.75 -69.36 31.84
N ASP A 500 -19.00 -68.90 31.80
CA ASP A 500 -20.06 -69.55 31.01
C ASP A 500 -19.74 -69.49 29.52
N TRP A 501 -19.20 -68.37 29.06
CA TRP A 501 -18.74 -68.19 27.68
C TRP A 501 -17.56 -69.10 27.34
N ILE A 502 -16.54 -69.16 28.21
CA ILE A 502 -15.38 -70.07 28.04
C ILE A 502 -15.86 -71.52 28.03
N THR A 503 -16.76 -71.90 28.94
CA THR A 503 -17.31 -73.26 29.06
C THR A 503 -18.10 -73.64 27.81
N ALA A 504 -18.99 -72.76 27.34
CA ALA A 504 -19.73 -72.98 26.10
C ALA A 504 -18.79 -73.09 24.89
N LEU A 505 -17.73 -72.28 24.83
CA LEU A 505 -16.75 -72.36 23.73
C LEU A 505 -15.95 -73.67 23.80
N TYR A 506 -15.57 -74.13 25.00
CA TYR A 506 -14.91 -75.41 25.22
C TYR A 506 -15.81 -76.58 24.80
N GLU A 507 -17.07 -76.61 25.23
CA GLU A 507 -18.02 -77.67 24.88
C GLU A 507 -18.29 -77.74 23.36
N ASN A 508 -18.27 -76.59 22.68
CA ASN A 508 -18.45 -76.50 21.23
C ASN A 508 -17.18 -76.77 20.42
N SER A 509 -16.00 -76.75 21.05
CA SER A 509 -14.71 -76.89 20.37
C SER A 509 -13.91 -78.13 20.80
N ARG A 510 -14.42 -78.93 21.74
CA ARG A 510 -13.74 -80.14 22.24
C ARG A 510 -13.67 -81.24 21.18
N GLY A 511 -12.47 -81.76 20.94
CA GLY A 511 -12.20 -82.91 20.05
C GLY A 511 -12.16 -84.26 20.79
N PHE A 512 -11.52 -85.27 20.20
CA PHE A 512 -11.34 -86.62 20.76
C PHE A 512 -10.30 -86.70 21.91
N GLU A 513 -10.03 -85.58 22.60
CA GLU A 513 -8.96 -85.51 23.59
C GLU A 513 -9.35 -86.18 24.91
N LEU A 514 -8.59 -87.21 25.30
CA LEU A 514 -8.75 -87.96 26.55
C LEU A 514 -8.13 -87.20 27.74
N GLY A 515 -8.62 -85.99 28.01
CA GLY A 515 -8.31 -85.23 29.24
C GLY A 515 -7.08 -84.31 29.19
N GLN A 516 -6.53 -84.02 28.01
CA GLN A 516 -5.55 -82.94 27.81
C GLN A 516 -6.23 -81.70 27.20
N PHE A 517 -5.58 -80.54 27.30
CA PHE A 517 -6.12 -79.25 26.84
C PHE A 517 -5.53 -78.90 25.46
N ASP A 518 -6.36 -78.86 24.43
CA ASP A 518 -5.96 -78.46 23.07
C ASP A 518 -5.48 -76.99 23.02
N PRO A 519 -4.24 -76.70 22.60
CA PRO A 519 -3.74 -75.34 22.39
C PRO A 519 -4.57 -74.50 21.41
N SER A 520 -5.33 -75.12 20.51
CA SER A 520 -6.20 -74.45 19.54
C SER A 520 -7.37 -73.71 20.21
N LEU A 521 -7.81 -74.17 21.38
CA LEU A 521 -8.87 -73.52 22.15
C LEU A 521 -8.44 -72.17 22.68
N LEU A 522 -7.20 -72.07 23.18
CA LEU A 522 -6.65 -70.81 23.67
C LEU A 522 -6.54 -69.78 22.54
N ALA A 523 -6.10 -70.20 21.36
CA ALA A 523 -6.08 -69.35 20.17
C ALA A 523 -7.49 -68.83 19.80
N THR A 524 -8.50 -69.69 19.88
CA THR A 524 -9.90 -69.34 19.60
C THR A 524 -10.46 -68.36 20.64
N LEU A 525 -10.15 -68.58 21.92
CA LEU A 525 -10.51 -67.69 23.03
C LEU A 525 -9.88 -66.31 22.87
N VAL A 526 -8.58 -66.24 22.60
CA VAL A 526 -7.87 -64.97 22.40
C VAL A 526 -8.42 -64.24 21.18
N LYS A 527 -8.67 -64.94 20.06
CA LYS A 527 -9.24 -64.33 18.86
C LYS A 527 -10.62 -63.72 19.09
N ALA A 528 -11.47 -64.40 19.87
CA ALA A 528 -12.80 -63.91 20.23
C ALA A 528 -12.76 -62.81 21.29
N GLN A 529 -11.80 -62.85 22.21
CA GLN A 529 -11.59 -61.83 23.23
C GLN A 529 -11.04 -60.53 22.63
N THR A 530 -10.23 -60.61 21.57
CA THR A 530 -9.61 -59.47 20.88
C THR A 530 -10.42 -58.98 19.68
N LYS A 531 -11.73 -59.25 19.63
CA LYS A 531 -12.59 -58.92 18.47
C LYS A 531 -12.52 -57.44 18.08
N ASN A 532 -12.44 -56.54 19.06
CA ASN A 532 -12.44 -55.10 18.86
C ASN A 532 -11.07 -54.53 18.43
N TRP A 533 -9.98 -55.31 18.46
CA TRP A 533 -8.63 -54.80 18.19
C TRP A 533 -8.49 -54.23 16.78
N GLN A 534 -9.10 -54.89 15.79
CA GLN A 534 -8.99 -54.47 14.39
C GLN A 534 -9.60 -53.09 14.15
N GLY A 535 -10.87 -52.90 14.53
CA GLY A 535 -11.53 -51.59 14.36
C GLY A 535 -10.85 -50.48 15.17
N LEU A 536 -10.39 -50.77 16.39
CA LEU A 536 -9.66 -49.80 17.21
C LEU A 536 -8.33 -49.38 16.58
N ALA A 537 -7.52 -50.33 16.13
CA ALA A 537 -6.18 -50.06 15.59
C ALA A 537 -6.25 -49.41 14.20
N LEU A 538 -7.14 -49.87 13.32
CA LEU A 538 -7.32 -49.28 11.99
C LEU A 538 -8.01 -47.92 12.06
N GLY A 539 -8.96 -47.72 12.99
CA GLY A 539 -9.57 -46.42 13.26
C GLY A 539 -8.55 -45.39 13.77
N TYR A 540 -7.73 -45.77 14.76
CA TYR A 540 -6.62 -44.93 15.23
C TYR A 540 -5.64 -44.57 14.11
N THR A 541 -5.21 -45.56 13.33
CA THR A 541 -4.26 -45.32 12.23
C THR A 541 -4.86 -44.40 11.16
N SER A 542 -6.16 -44.55 10.86
CA SER A 542 -6.88 -43.67 9.95
C SER A 542 -6.93 -42.22 10.46
N ASP A 543 -7.18 -42.01 11.75
CA ASP A 543 -7.14 -40.67 12.36
C ASP A 543 -5.73 -40.04 12.29
N ILE A 544 -4.66 -40.83 12.49
CA ILE A 544 -3.28 -40.35 12.34
C ILE A 544 -2.96 -39.97 10.89
N VAL A 545 -3.48 -40.74 9.91
CA VAL A 545 -3.36 -40.40 8.48
C VAL A 545 -4.06 -39.08 8.18
N VAL A 546 -5.28 -38.88 8.68
CA VAL A 546 -6.03 -37.61 8.52
C VAL A 546 -5.27 -36.45 9.14
N LEU A 547 -4.82 -36.58 10.39
CA LEU A 547 -4.03 -35.55 11.07
C LEU A 547 -2.76 -35.17 10.30
N THR A 548 -2.05 -36.17 9.78
CA THR A 548 -0.84 -35.97 8.97
C THR A 548 -1.15 -35.26 7.66
N HIS A 549 -2.25 -35.62 7.01
CA HIS A 549 -2.69 -34.99 5.77
C HIS A 549 -3.08 -33.53 5.97
N LEU A 550 -3.92 -33.24 6.97
CA LEU A 550 -4.30 -31.87 7.33
C LEU A 550 -3.09 -31.01 7.68
N PHE A 551 -2.11 -31.58 8.39
CA PHE A 551 -0.85 -30.91 8.68
C PHE A 551 -0.09 -30.54 7.39
N ILE A 552 0.06 -31.47 6.45
CA ILE A 552 0.77 -31.25 5.19
C ILE A 552 0.04 -30.19 4.34
N GLU A 553 -1.27 -30.30 4.18
CA GLU A 553 -2.06 -29.35 3.39
C GLU A 553 -2.02 -27.94 3.98
N THR A 554 -2.24 -27.82 5.29
CA THR A 554 -2.20 -26.52 5.98
C THR A 554 -0.82 -25.89 5.85
N LEU A 555 0.25 -26.68 6.00
CA LEU A 555 1.61 -26.16 5.88
C LEU A 555 1.95 -25.78 4.43
N LEU A 556 1.51 -26.56 3.45
CA LEU A 556 1.69 -26.22 2.03
C LEU A 556 0.97 -24.92 1.68
N LYS A 557 -0.27 -24.71 2.15
CA LYS A 557 -1.01 -23.44 1.97
C LYS A 557 -0.28 -22.27 2.63
N TYR A 558 0.24 -22.46 3.85
CA TYR A 558 0.97 -21.42 4.57
C TYR A 558 2.25 -21.00 3.85
N VAL A 559 3.02 -21.97 3.36
CA VAL A 559 4.31 -21.71 2.70
C VAL A 559 4.14 -21.26 1.24
N CYS A 560 3.03 -21.62 0.59
CA CYS A 560 2.70 -21.26 -0.79
C CYS A 560 1.37 -20.49 -0.89
N PRO A 561 1.41 -19.13 -0.80
CA PRO A 561 0.21 -18.30 -0.96
C PRO A 561 -0.37 -18.32 -2.38
N ASP A 562 0.45 -18.65 -3.38
CA ASP A 562 0.01 -18.73 -4.78
C ASP A 562 -0.80 -20.01 -5.01
N SER A 563 -2.10 -19.84 -5.27
CA SER A 563 -3.05 -20.94 -5.46
C SER A 563 -2.67 -21.86 -6.62
N THR A 564 -2.09 -21.34 -7.70
CA THR A 564 -1.72 -22.16 -8.86
C THR A 564 -0.52 -23.04 -8.54
N ILE A 565 0.49 -22.48 -7.88
CA ILE A 565 1.68 -23.23 -7.47
C ILE A 565 1.30 -24.25 -6.40
N TYR A 566 0.44 -23.89 -5.46
CA TYR A 566 -0.09 -24.77 -4.44
C TYR A 566 -0.76 -26.01 -5.04
N GLN A 567 -1.70 -25.84 -5.98
CA GLN A 567 -2.42 -26.97 -6.59
C GLN A 567 -1.49 -27.91 -7.37
N ASN A 568 -0.51 -27.34 -8.09
CA ASN A 568 0.47 -28.14 -8.83
C ASN A 568 1.37 -28.95 -7.88
N LEU A 569 1.84 -28.34 -6.78
CA LEU A 569 2.65 -29.01 -5.77
C LEU A 569 1.85 -30.09 -5.03
N LYS A 570 0.61 -29.78 -4.63
CA LYS A 570 -0.31 -30.74 -4.01
C LYS A 570 -0.47 -31.97 -4.90
N SER A 571 -0.79 -31.76 -6.17
CA SER A 571 -0.99 -32.84 -7.14
C SER A 571 0.26 -33.71 -7.32
N ALA A 572 1.45 -33.09 -7.37
CA ALA A 572 2.71 -33.82 -7.53
C ALA A 572 3.09 -34.68 -6.32
N ILE A 573 2.75 -34.24 -5.10
CA ILE A 573 3.10 -34.93 -3.86
C ILE A 573 2.04 -35.99 -3.49
N MET A 574 0.78 -35.80 -3.91
CA MET A 574 -0.36 -36.62 -3.48
C MET A 574 -0.17 -38.11 -3.79
N GLU A 575 0.29 -38.46 -5.00
CA GLU A 575 0.46 -39.86 -5.41
C GLU A 575 1.39 -40.63 -4.45
N HIS A 576 2.54 -40.05 -4.14
CA HIS A 576 3.52 -40.63 -3.22
C HIS A 576 3.05 -40.63 -1.77
N LEU A 577 2.20 -39.66 -1.39
CA LEU A 577 1.63 -39.57 -0.06
C LEU A 577 0.59 -40.67 0.18
N MET A 578 -0.27 -40.92 -0.82
CA MET A 578 -1.28 -41.98 -0.77
C MET A 578 -0.66 -43.37 -0.64
N GLU A 579 0.43 -43.65 -1.37
CA GLU A 579 1.16 -44.91 -1.25
C GLU A 579 1.67 -45.14 0.20
N ARG A 580 2.17 -44.08 0.84
CA ARG A 580 2.65 -44.16 2.24
C ARG A 580 1.51 -44.40 3.23
N TYR A 581 0.35 -43.79 3.02
CA TYR A 581 -0.82 -44.01 3.88
C TYR A 581 -1.36 -45.43 3.77
N GLN A 582 -1.49 -45.96 2.55
CA GLN A 582 -1.88 -47.35 2.34
C GLN A 582 -0.88 -48.33 2.95
N LYS A 583 0.42 -48.03 2.83
CA LYS A 583 1.48 -48.83 3.46
C LYS A 583 1.39 -48.83 4.98
N ALA A 584 1.04 -47.70 5.61
CA ALA A 584 0.84 -47.64 7.05
C ALA A 584 -0.32 -48.53 7.51
N LEU A 585 -1.46 -48.45 6.81
CA LEU A 585 -2.65 -49.26 7.13
C LEU A 585 -2.40 -50.76 6.94
N SER A 586 -1.81 -51.16 5.81
CA SER A 586 -1.45 -52.57 5.55
C SER A 586 -0.44 -53.13 6.56
N LEU A 587 0.47 -52.31 7.09
CA LEU A 587 1.37 -52.75 8.16
C LEU A 587 0.61 -53.03 9.46
N VAL A 588 -0.38 -52.20 9.79
CA VAL A 588 -1.25 -52.43 10.97
C VAL A 588 -2.10 -53.69 10.78
N GLU A 589 -2.65 -53.92 9.59
CA GLU A 589 -3.33 -55.17 9.27
C GLU A 589 -2.42 -56.39 9.43
N PHE A 590 -1.18 -56.29 8.94
CA PHE A 590 -0.19 -57.36 9.12
C PHE A 590 0.08 -57.64 10.61
N ILE A 591 0.27 -56.62 11.44
CA ILE A 591 0.47 -56.79 12.89
C ILE A 591 -0.75 -57.45 13.53
N LEU A 592 -1.97 -57.01 13.18
CA LEU A 592 -3.21 -57.60 13.67
C LEU A 592 -3.34 -59.08 13.28
N VAL A 593 -2.93 -59.44 12.06
CA VAL A 593 -2.92 -60.84 11.60
C VAL A 593 -1.91 -61.66 12.40
N VAL A 594 -0.70 -61.15 12.61
CA VAL A 594 0.36 -61.84 13.38
C VAL A 594 -0.08 -62.08 14.82
N GLU A 595 -0.65 -61.08 15.50
CA GLU A 595 -1.03 -61.18 16.91
C GLU A 595 -2.31 -61.99 17.14
N ARG A 596 -3.22 -62.06 16.15
CA ARG A 596 -4.53 -62.74 16.30
C ARG A 596 -4.62 -64.10 15.60
N SER A 597 -3.58 -64.52 14.87
CA SER A 597 -3.57 -65.78 14.11
C SER A 597 -2.52 -66.74 14.65
N GLY A 598 -2.85 -68.03 14.70
CA GLY A 598 -1.96 -69.08 15.20
C GLY A 598 -2.08 -69.32 16.71
N THR A 599 -1.17 -70.13 17.26
CA THR A 599 -1.16 -70.46 18.69
C THR A 599 -0.46 -69.33 19.46
N PRO A 600 -1.14 -68.67 20.43
CA PRO A 600 -0.55 -67.60 21.19
C PRO A 600 0.63 -68.12 22.01
N GLY A 601 1.78 -67.47 21.88
CA GLY A 601 2.98 -67.73 22.67
C GLY A 601 3.24 -66.58 23.62
N THR A 602 3.68 -66.88 24.85
CA THR A 602 4.10 -65.86 25.80
C THR A 602 5.57 -66.04 26.15
N GLN A 603 6.32 -64.94 26.14
CA GLN A 603 7.69 -64.88 26.66
C GLN A 603 7.73 -64.25 28.06
N ASP A 604 6.58 -63.99 28.66
CA ASP A 604 6.50 -63.46 30.01
C ASP A 604 7.03 -64.49 31.02
N PRO A 605 8.15 -64.23 31.70
CA PRO A 605 8.69 -65.14 32.70
C PRO A 605 7.73 -65.34 33.88
N ASP A 606 6.92 -64.32 34.21
CA ASP A 606 5.98 -64.36 35.32
C ASP A 606 4.76 -65.25 35.00
N PHE A 607 4.39 -65.37 33.72
CA PHE A 607 3.31 -66.27 33.30
C PHE A 607 3.65 -67.73 33.60
N ASN A 608 4.86 -68.16 33.23
CA ASN A 608 5.32 -69.53 33.51
C ASN A 608 5.50 -69.80 35.01
N GLU A 609 5.91 -68.79 35.77
CA GLU A 609 6.04 -68.91 37.23
C GLU A 609 4.66 -69.02 37.91
N ASN A 610 3.67 -68.24 37.48
CA ASN A 610 2.31 -68.29 37.97
C ASN A 610 1.57 -69.58 37.59
N LEU A 611 1.84 -70.14 36.41
CA LEU A 611 1.28 -71.42 35.97
C LEU A 611 1.81 -72.61 36.79
N ARG A 612 3.03 -72.51 37.33
CA ARG A 612 3.66 -73.52 38.20
C ARG A 612 3.23 -73.43 39.68
N ARG A 613 2.65 -72.30 40.10
CA ARG A 613 2.20 -72.06 41.48
C ARG A 613 0.75 -72.49 41.73
N ARG A 614 0.01 -72.91 40.70
CA ARG A 614 -1.29 -73.59 40.79
C ARG A 614 -1.10 -75.08 40.58
#